data_AF-A0A7K1T1U0-F1
#
_entry.id   AF-A0A7K1T1U0-F1
#
_cell.length_a   1.000
_cell.length_b   1.000
_cell.length_c   1.000
_cell.angle_alpha   90.00
_cell.angle_beta   90.00
_cell.angle_gamma   90.00
#
_symmetry.space_group_name_H-M   'P 1'
#
loop_
_entity.id
_entity.type
_entity.pdbx_description
1 polymer ?
#
loop_
_entity_poly.entity_id
_entity_poly.type
_entity_poly.pdbx_seq_one_letter_code
_entity_poly.pdbx_strand_id
1 'polypeptide(L)'
;MVSADGILFPVLRQAFSVVRNIMTPKFLLTSLLVLMTTICFSQTNFDVRRKKIKPLFIDTAVEKTFIYDLPNAVLYFKQSDISDFITNVKNIEATPNYSFKNFTDTLKSNTKTIRVKDIFYSYGEVERDSILRHERISADMQELNEEFHLIGNDLIFSGHVMVYSKGNKKFIFKPYIAKKQTSSLGQQDLIFYLPNGKIFYQILIAFGE
;
A
#
# COMPACT_ATOMS: atom_id res chain seq x y z
N MET A 1 32.47 -1.24 -67.63
CA MET A 1 32.68 -1.50 -66.19
C MET A 1 32.47 -0.19 -65.45
N VAL A 2 31.27 0.00 -64.89
CA VAL A 2 30.92 1.18 -64.09
C VAL A 2 31.01 0.72 -62.63
N SER A 3 31.94 1.30 -61.88
CA SER A 3 32.13 1.04 -60.45
C SER A 3 30.97 1.65 -59.67
N ALA A 4 30.27 0.83 -58.89
CA ALA A 4 29.12 1.19 -58.08
C ALA A 4 29.50 1.25 -56.59
N ASP A 5 30.51 2.04 -56.24
CA ASP A 5 30.93 2.24 -54.85
C ASP A 5 31.00 3.73 -54.54
N GLY A 6 29.95 4.32 -53.95
CA GLY A 6 30.01 5.73 -53.59
C GLY A 6 28.85 6.37 -52.83
N ILE A 7 27.71 5.69 -52.62
CA ILE A 7 26.50 6.37 -52.10
C ILE A 7 26.08 5.89 -50.70
N LEU A 8 26.59 4.75 -50.20
CA LEU A 8 26.12 4.17 -48.94
C LEU A 8 26.73 4.79 -47.66
N PHE A 9 27.88 5.46 -47.76
CA PHE A 9 28.64 5.96 -46.59
C PHE A 9 28.19 7.30 -45.96
N PRO A 10 27.69 8.31 -46.70
CA PRO A 10 27.34 9.60 -46.09
C PRO A 10 26.05 9.55 -45.27
N VAL A 11 25.08 8.70 -45.66
CA VAL A 11 23.79 8.56 -44.96
C VAL A 11 23.98 7.91 -43.59
N LEU A 12 24.83 6.88 -43.50
CA LEU A 12 25.16 6.24 -42.22
C LEU A 12 25.91 7.21 -41.28
N ARG A 13 26.83 8.05 -41.80
CA ARG A 13 27.51 9.07 -40.98
C ARG A 13 26.58 10.14 -40.42
N GLN A 14 25.59 10.58 -41.19
CA GLN A 14 24.56 11.53 -40.69
C GLN A 14 23.64 10.87 -39.66
N ALA A 15 23.24 9.61 -39.86
CA ALA A 15 22.45 8.88 -38.89
C ALA A 15 23.20 8.69 -37.54
N PHE A 16 24.50 8.35 -37.59
CA PHE A 16 25.32 8.23 -36.38
C PHE A 16 25.56 9.56 -35.65
N SER A 17 25.68 10.69 -36.37
CA SER A 17 25.86 12.00 -35.73
C SER A 17 24.59 12.51 -35.07
N VAL A 18 23.42 12.24 -35.66
CA VAL A 18 22.11 12.57 -35.09
C VAL A 18 21.81 11.73 -33.85
N VAL A 19 22.09 10.43 -33.87
CA VAL A 19 21.91 9.54 -32.69
C VAL A 19 22.85 9.94 -31.55
N ARG A 20 24.09 10.33 -31.84
CA ARG A 20 25.06 10.78 -30.81
C ARG A 20 24.67 12.10 -30.14
N ASN A 21 23.96 12.99 -30.84
CA ASN A 21 23.49 14.26 -30.28
C ASN A 21 22.18 14.13 -29.48
N ILE A 22 21.41 13.06 -29.65
CA ILE A 22 20.18 12.81 -28.88
C ILE A 22 20.53 12.13 -27.53
N MET A 23 21.56 11.28 -27.49
CA MET A 23 22.10 10.68 -26.26
C MET A 23 23.07 11.63 -25.51
N THR A 24 22.64 12.84 -25.18
CA THR A 24 23.38 13.62 -24.18
C THR A 24 23.18 12.99 -22.80
N PRO A 25 24.16 13.06 -21.88
CA PRO A 25 24.00 12.57 -20.50
C PRO A 25 22.80 13.22 -19.79
N LYS A 26 22.41 14.43 -20.23
CA LYS A 26 21.17 15.08 -19.78
C LYS A 26 19.92 14.32 -20.21
N PHE A 27 19.81 13.90 -21.47
CA PHE A 27 18.68 13.10 -21.98
C PHE A 27 18.59 11.73 -21.31
N LEU A 28 19.73 11.09 -21.06
CA LEU A 28 19.81 9.85 -20.29
C LEU A 28 19.33 10.05 -18.85
N LEU A 29 19.70 11.16 -18.21
CA LEU A 29 19.26 11.49 -16.86
C LEU A 29 17.77 11.82 -16.80
N THR A 30 17.22 12.57 -17.77
CA THR A 30 15.76 12.83 -17.83
C THR A 30 14.97 11.56 -18.12
N SER A 31 15.46 10.70 -19.02
CA SER A 31 14.84 9.39 -19.29
C SER A 31 14.88 8.49 -18.06
N LEU A 32 16.00 8.46 -17.33
CA LEU A 32 16.14 7.74 -16.07
C LEU A 32 15.17 8.28 -15.00
N LEU A 33 15.06 9.61 -14.87
CA LEU A 33 14.10 10.23 -13.93
C LEU A 33 12.65 9.90 -14.30
N VAL A 34 12.29 9.92 -15.59
CA VAL A 34 10.95 9.54 -16.06
C VAL A 34 10.67 8.04 -15.85
N LEU A 35 11.67 7.18 -16.06
CA LEU A 35 11.57 5.74 -15.77
C LEU A 35 11.48 5.43 -14.28
N MET A 36 12.13 6.23 -13.42
CA MET A 36 12.03 6.09 -11.97
C MET A 36 10.66 6.54 -11.44
N THR A 37 9.96 7.46 -12.12
CA THR A 37 8.62 7.90 -11.71
C THR A 37 7.50 6.92 -12.06
N THR A 38 7.71 5.96 -12.98
CA THR A 38 6.64 5.06 -13.47
C THR A 38 6.54 3.73 -12.72
N ILE A 39 7.40 3.48 -11.73
CA ILE A 39 7.38 2.23 -10.96
C ILE A 39 6.77 2.49 -9.58
N CYS A 40 5.45 2.71 -9.57
CA CYS A 40 4.67 2.66 -8.33
C CYS A 40 3.89 1.35 -8.34
N PHE A 41 4.46 0.31 -7.74
CA PHE A 41 3.81 -1.00 -7.61
C PHE A 41 2.70 -0.92 -6.57
N SER A 42 1.45 -0.78 -7.01
CA SER A 42 0.28 -1.19 -6.21
C SER A 42 0.04 -2.68 -6.44
N GLN A 43 0.19 -3.49 -5.39
CA GLN A 43 0.15 -4.97 -5.41
C GLN A 43 -1.24 -5.53 -5.75
N THR A 44 -2.30 -4.76 -5.47
CA THR A 44 -3.66 -5.07 -5.92
C THR A 44 -4.12 -4.04 -6.94
N ASN A 45 -4.78 -4.52 -7.99
CA ASN A 45 -5.52 -3.64 -8.90
C ASN A 45 -6.74 -3.09 -8.16
N PHE A 46 -6.58 -1.93 -7.53
CA PHE A 46 -7.66 -1.18 -6.89
C PHE A 46 -8.51 -0.39 -7.89
N ASP A 47 -8.55 -0.78 -9.17
CA ASP A 47 -9.38 -0.17 -10.20
C ASP A 47 -10.87 -0.50 -10.04
N VAL A 48 -11.40 -0.25 -8.85
CA VAL A 48 -12.81 -0.26 -8.54
C VAL A 48 -13.23 1.13 -8.12
N ARG A 49 -14.19 1.71 -8.85
CA ARG A 49 -14.79 2.99 -8.45
C ARG A 49 -15.47 2.88 -7.08
N ARG A 50 -16.13 1.75 -6.83
CA ARG A 50 -16.81 1.43 -5.57
C ARG A 50 -16.99 -0.08 -5.43
N LYS A 51 -16.63 -0.65 -4.28
CA LYS A 51 -16.81 -2.08 -3.95
C LYS A 51 -17.45 -2.21 -2.58
N LYS A 52 -18.47 -3.07 -2.47
CA LYS A 52 -19.00 -3.51 -1.17
C LYS A 52 -18.19 -4.72 -0.72
N ILE A 53 -17.66 -4.68 0.49
CA ILE A 53 -16.82 -5.74 1.03
C ILE A 53 -17.48 -6.27 2.29
N LYS A 54 -17.70 -7.58 2.34
CA LYS A 54 -18.26 -8.25 3.51
C LYS A 54 -17.12 -8.51 4.51
N PRO A 55 -17.22 -8.04 5.76
CA PRO A 55 -16.23 -8.35 6.77
C PRO A 55 -16.30 -9.82 7.16
N LEU A 56 -15.15 -10.36 7.57
CA LEU A 56 -15.01 -11.67 8.16
C LEU A 56 -15.53 -11.67 9.60
N PHE A 57 -15.97 -12.83 10.09
CA PHE A 57 -16.19 -13.05 11.51
C PHE A 57 -15.04 -13.90 12.06
N ILE A 58 -14.44 -13.43 13.15
CA ILE A 58 -13.30 -14.04 13.81
C ILE A 58 -13.74 -14.36 15.23
N ASP A 59 -13.66 -15.63 15.63
CA ASP A 59 -13.86 -16.00 17.02
C ASP A 59 -12.59 -15.71 17.82
N THR A 60 -12.53 -14.53 18.44
CA THR A 60 -11.37 -14.06 19.21
C THR A 60 -11.07 -14.90 20.45
N ALA A 61 -11.98 -15.78 20.89
CA ALA A 61 -11.74 -16.68 22.01
C ALA A 61 -10.83 -17.85 21.63
N VAL A 62 -10.92 -18.30 20.38
CA VAL A 62 -10.21 -19.48 19.86
C VAL A 62 -9.03 -19.08 18.97
N GLU A 63 -9.25 -18.11 18.09
CA GLU A 63 -8.28 -17.74 17.06
C GLU A 63 -7.24 -16.75 17.59
N LYS A 64 -6.00 -16.88 17.11
CA LYS A 64 -4.98 -15.87 17.37
C LYS A 64 -5.22 -14.66 16.49
N THR A 65 -5.21 -13.49 17.11
CA THR A 65 -5.65 -12.27 16.45
C THR A 65 -4.55 -11.21 16.43
N PHE A 66 -4.52 -10.48 15.32
CA PHE A 66 -3.81 -9.22 15.18
C PHE A 66 -4.85 -8.11 15.18
N ILE A 67 -4.70 -7.15 16.09
CA ILE A 67 -5.64 -6.05 16.32
C ILE A 67 -4.97 -4.76 15.89
N TYR A 68 -5.56 -4.08 14.92
CA TYR A 68 -5.12 -2.78 14.44
C TYR A 68 -6.10 -1.70 14.87
N ASP A 69 -5.64 -0.80 15.75
CA ASP A 69 -6.48 0.20 16.40
C ASP A 69 -6.46 1.53 15.65
N LEU A 70 -7.61 1.90 15.07
CA LEU A 70 -7.83 3.15 14.34
C LEU A 70 -8.75 4.08 15.15
N PRO A 71 -8.75 5.40 14.90
CA PRO A 71 -9.61 6.36 15.58
C PRO A 71 -11.11 6.06 15.49
N ASN A 72 -11.59 5.64 14.31
CA ASN A 72 -13.01 5.37 14.07
C ASN A 72 -13.39 3.88 14.15
N ALA A 73 -12.41 2.98 14.12
CA ALA A 73 -12.65 1.53 14.11
C ALA A 73 -11.52 0.74 14.78
N VAL A 74 -11.78 -0.52 15.12
CA VAL A 74 -10.74 -1.48 15.46
C VAL A 74 -10.84 -2.61 14.45
N LEU A 75 -9.73 -2.93 13.80
CA LEU A 75 -9.65 -4.02 12.83
C LEU A 75 -9.05 -5.25 13.49
N TYR A 76 -9.64 -6.40 13.19
CA TYR A 76 -9.19 -7.69 13.69
C TYR A 76 -8.88 -8.56 12.49
N PHE A 77 -7.70 -9.16 12.52
CA PHE A 77 -7.19 -10.08 11.51
C PHE A 77 -6.80 -11.38 12.18
N LYS A 78 -6.91 -12.51 11.47
CA LYS A 78 -6.28 -13.74 11.94
C LYS A 78 -4.78 -13.61 11.73
N GLN A 79 -4.00 -14.05 12.71
CA GLN A 79 -2.55 -14.13 12.56
C GLN A 79 -2.15 -15.10 11.44
N SER A 80 -2.95 -16.14 11.18
CA SER A 80 -2.76 -17.06 10.04
C SER A 80 -2.88 -16.34 8.71
N ASP A 81 -3.90 -15.50 8.53
CA ASP A 81 -4.15 -14.82 7.25
C ASP A 81 -3.00 -13.86 6.91
N ILE A 82 -2.42 -13.21 7.94
CA ILE A 82 -1.21 -12.38 7.78
C ILE A 82 -0.01 -13.26 7.42
N SER A 83 0.19 -14.37 8.12
CA SER A 83 1.28 -15.32 7.85
C SER A 83 1.21 -15.86 6.42
N ASP A 84 0.02 -16.25 5.97
CA ASP A 84 -0.22 -16.77 4.63
C ASP A 84 0.02 -15.67 3.58
N PHE A 85 -0.34 -14.42 3.89
CA PHE A 85 -0.08 -13.29 2.99
C PHE A 85 1.42 -13.05 2.79
N ILE A 86 2.20 -12.96 3.86
CA ILE A 86 3.63 -12.62 3.80
C ILE A 86 4.52 -13.77 3.30
N THR A 87 4.03 -15.01 3.35
CA THR A 87 4.74 -16.20 2.84
C THR A 87 4.35 -16.58 1.41
N ASN A 88 3.30 -15.96 0.86
CA ASN A 88 2.86 -16.21 -0.50
C ASN A 88 3.87 -15.68 -1.52
N VAL A 89 4.36 -16.57 -2.39
CA VAL A 89 5.36 -16.23 -3.42
C VAL A 89 4.93 -15.06 -4.30
N LYS A 90 3.66 -14.99 -4.71
CA LYS A 90 3.16 -13.89 -5.56
C LYS A 90 3.22 -12.53 -4.86
N ASN A 91 2.96 -12.51 -3.55
CA ASN A 91 2.99 -11.29 -2.76
C ASN A 91 4.44 -10.86 -2.50
N ILE A 92 5.33 -11.82 -2.22
CA ILE A 92 6.77 -11.59 -2.05
C ILE A 92 7.37 -11.00 -3.33
N GLU A 93 7.03 -11.55 -4.50
CA GLU A 93 7.47 -11.04 -5.80
C GLU A 93 6.96 -9.61 -6.08
N ALA A 94 5.79 -9.24 -5.53
CA ALA A 94 5.22 -7.90 -5.67
C ALA A 94 5.84 -6.88 -4.69
N THR A 95 6.51 -7.34 -3.62
CA THR A 95 7.24 -6.51 -2.66
C THR A 95 8.70 -6.95 -2.47
N PRO A 96 9.51 -6.99 -3.54
CA PRO A 96 10.84 -7.61 -3.48
C PRO A 96 11.83 -6.86 -2.57
N ASN A 97 11.56 -5.59 -2.27
CA ASN A 97 12.42 -4.74 -1.45
C ASN A 97 12.01 -4.70 0.03
N TYR A 98 10.91 -5.36 0.42
CA TYR A 98 10.43 -5.36 1.80
C TYR A 98 10.62 -6.73 2.44
N SER A 99 11.36 -6.76 3.55
CA SER A 99 11.38 -7.92 4.44
C SER A 99 10.27 -7.75 5.47
N PHE A 100 9.26 -8.62 5.47
CA PHE A 100 8.23 -8.71 6.53
C PHE A 100 8.80 -9.36 7.81
N LYS A 101 10.01 -8.95 8.20
CA LYS A 101 10.78 -9.60 9.27
C LYS A 101 10.08 -9.39 10.61
N ASN A 102 9.58 -8.19 10.88
CA ASN A 102 8.96 -7.90 12.16
C ASN A 102 7.63 -8.63 12.30
N PHE A 103 6.82 -8.73 11.25
CA PHE A 103 5.67 -9.62 11.27
C PHE A 103 6.08 -11.07 11.48
N THR A 104 7.07 -11.55 10.76
CA THR A 104 7.52 -12.95 10.88
C THR A 104 7.94 -13.27 12.32
N ASP A 105 8.74 -12.40 12.93
CA ASP A 105 9.23 -12.59 14.30
C ASP A 105 8.11 -12.43 15.34
N THR A 106 7.23 -11.45 15.14
CA THR A 106 6.09 -11.21 16.05
C THR A 106 5.08 -12.35 16.00
N LEU A 107 4.78 -12.90 14.82
CA LEU A 107 3.85 -14.02 14.65
C LEU A 107 4.42 -15.32 15.23
N LYS A 108 5.75 -15.51 15.20
CA LYS A 108 6.44 -16.65 15.86
C LYS A 108 6.39 -16.61 17.38
N SER A 109 6.19 -15.44 17.99
CA SER A 109 6.08 -15.29 19.45
C SER A 109 4.91 -16.07 20.08
N ASN A 110 4.02 -16.63 19.26
CA ASN A 110 2.89 -17.48 19.66
C ASN A 110 1.89 -16.77 20.60
N THR A 111 1.92 -15.43 20.64
CA THR A 111 1.02 -14.61 21.45
C THR A 111 -0.41 -14.70 20.92
N LYS A 112 -1.39 -14.88 21.82
CA LYS A 112 -2.81 -15.00 21.44
C LYS A 112 -3.34 -13.74 20.76
N THR A 113 -2.87 -12.58 21.20
CA THR A 113 -3.30 -11.28 20.70
C THR A 113 -2.09 -10.39 20.53
N ILE A 114 -1.91 -9.86 19.31
CA ILE A 114 -0.97 -8.80 19.00
C ILE A 114 -1.81 -7.54 18.78
N ARG A 115 -1.48 -6.42 19.42
CA ARG A 115 -2.21 -5.16 19.26
C ARG A 115 -1.26 -4.06 18.85
N VAL A 116 -1.61 -3.40 17.74
CA VAL A 116 -0.89 -2.27 17.17
C VAL A 116 -1.86 -1.11 17.06
N LYS A 117 -1.42 0.08 17.44
CA LYS A 117 -2.15 1.33 17.24
C LYS A 117 -1.62 1.98 15.98
N ASP A 118 -2.51 2.43 15.11
CA ASP A 118 -2.13 3.15 13.91
C ASP A 118 -1.48 4.49 14.26
N ILE A 119 -0.34 4.77 13.63
CA ILE A 119 0.45 5.99 13.79
C ILE A 119 0.53 6.81 12.50
N PHE A 120 0.06 6.29 11.37
CA PHE A 120 0.13 6.89 10.03
C PHE A 120 -1.13 7.66 9.64
N TYR A 121 -1.99 7.99 10.61
CA TYR A 121 -3.25 8.65 10.31
C TYR A 121 -3.05 9.97 9.54
N SER A 122 -3.94 10.22 8.58
CA SER A 122 -4.04 11.43 7.76
C SER A 122 -4.52 12.68 8.53
N TYR A 123 -4.21 12.74 9.82
CA TYR A 123 -4.45 13.91 10.68
C TYR A 123 -3.38 14.97 10.49
N GLY A 124 -3.78 16.23 10.67
CA GLY A 124 -2.81 17.33 10.85
C GLY A 124 -1.96 17.10 12.11
N GLU A 125 -0.76 17.69 12.16
CA GLU A 125 0.19 17.52 13.26
C GLU A 125 -0.45 17.72 14.65
N VAL A 126 -1.36 18.68 14.79
CA VAL A 126 -2.06 19.00 16.05
C VAL A 126 -2.95 17.85 16.55
N GLU A 127 -3.68 17.18 15.65
CA GLU A 127 -4.55 16.05 15.99
C GLU A 127 -3.72 14.80 16.28
N ARG A 128 -2.65 14.57 15.50
CA ARG A 128 -1.68 13.51 15.74
C ARG A 128 -1.05 13.65 17.12
N ASP A 129 -0.58 14.85 17.45
CA ASP A 129 -0.05 15.17 18.76
C ASP A 129 -1.12 14.96 19.84
N SER A 130 -2.35 15.41 19.65
CA SER A 130 -3.41 15.19 20.65
C SER A 130 -3.71 13.71 20.93
N ILE A 131 -3.60 12.84 19.92
CA ILE A 131 -3.92 11.40 20.03
C ILE A 131 -2.73 10.58 20.54
N LEU A 132 -1.50 11.03 20.27
CA LEU A 132 -0.25 10.34 20.60
C LEU A 132 0.51 10.99 21.77
N ARG A 133 0.05 12.13 22.31
CA ARG A 133 0.71 12.99 23.32
C ARG A 133 1.30 12.30 24.55
N HIS A 134 0.84 11.10 24.89
CA HIS A 134 1.27 10.34 26.07
C HIS A 134 1.74 8.93 25.77
N GLU A 135 1.79 8.53 24.49
CA GLU A 135 2.19 7.18 24.11
C GLU A 135 3.60 7.21 23.52
N ARG A 136 4.52 6.56 24.22
CA ARG A 136 5.86 6.31 23.69
C ARG A 136 5.74 5.18 22.66
N ILE A 137 5.73 5.54 21.38
CA ILE A 137 5.79 4.56 20.29
C ILE A 137 7.20 3.95 20.31
N SER A 138 7.29 2.63 20.47
CA SER A 138 8.56 1.90 20.35
C SER A 138 8.96 1.77 18.88
N ALA A 139 10.25 1.60 18.61
CA ALA A 139 10.74 1.31 17.25
C ALA A 139 10.03 0.08 16.66
N ASP A 140 9.91 -1.00 17.45
CA ASP A 140 9.22 -2.22 17.04
C ASP A 140 7.75 -1.97 16.61
N MET A 141 7.03 -1.08 17.32
CA MET A 141 5.64 -0.74 16.99
C MET A 141 5.57 0.10 15.72
N GLN A 142 6.56 0.96 15.48
CA GLN A 142 6.65 1.74 14.25
C GLN A 142 6.93 0.84 13.05
N GLU A 143 7.91 -0.06 13.17
CA GLU A 143 8.24 -1.00 12.10
C GLU A 143 7.08 -1.95 11.78
N LEU A 144 6.36 -2.44 12.80
CA LEU A 144 5.13 -3.24 12.59
C LEU A 144 4.01 -2.44 11.92
N ASN A 145 3.88 -1.15 12.22
CA ASN A 145 2.92 -0.30 11.52
C ASN A 145 3.30 -0.14 10.05
N GLU A 146 4.57 0.17 9.76
CA GLU A 146 5.07 0.33 8.39
C GLU A 146 4.85 -0.93 7.56
N GLU A 147 5.20 -2.10 8.10
CA GLU A 147 4.93 -3.37 7.45
C GLU A 147 3.42 -3.60 7.28
N PHE A 148 2.59 -3.25 8.27
CA PHE A 148 1.14 -3.40 8.18
C PHE A 148 0.56 -2.56 7.04
N HIS A 149 1.05 -1.34 6.82
CA HIS A 149 0.56 -0.47 5.75
C HIS A 149 0.79 -1.05 4.35
N LEU A 150 1.75 -1.96 4.19
CA LEU A 150 2.01 -2.65 2.92
C LEU A 150 0.99 -3.76 2.63
N ILE A 151 0.51 -4.46 3.67
CA ILE A 151 -0.30 -5.68 3.51
C ILE A 151 -1.76 -5.52 3.94
N GLY A 152 -2.01 -4.62 4.90
CA GLY A 152 -3.32 -4.39 5.51
C GLY A 152 -4.34 -3.95 4.47
N ASN A 153 -3.88 -3.22 3.46
CA ASN A 153 -4.65 -2.77 2.31
C ASN A 153 -5.34 -3.94 1.59
N ASP A 154 -4.58 -4.98 1.28
CA ASP A 154 -5.05 -6.14 0.53
C ASP A 154 -5.94 -7.04 1.38
N LEU A 155 -5.59 -7.22 2.65
CA LEU A 155 -6.40 -7.95 3.62
C LEU A 155 -7.77 -7.27 3.81
N ILE A 156 -7.81 -5.95 3.99
CA ILE A 156 -9.04 -5.17 4.12
C ILE A 156 -9.82 -5.18 2.81
N PHE A 157 -9.17 -5.02 1.65
CA PHE A 157 -9.86 -4.97 0.36
C PHE A 157 -10.45 -6.33 -0.06
N SER A 158 -9.82 -7.42 0.39
CA SER A 158 -10.25 -8.80 0.17
C SER A 158 -11.29 -9.28 1.20
N GLY A 159 -11.48 -8.54 2.29
CA GLY A 159 -12.47 -8.88 3.32
C GLY A 159 -11.97 -9.81 4.41
N HIS A 160 -10.66 -10.04 4.51
CA HIS A 160 -10.00 -10.81 5.59
C HIS A 160 -9.90 -10.00 6.88
N VAL A 161 -10.95 -9.26 7.23
CA VAL A 161 -10.96 -8.36 8.38
C VAL A 161 -12.33 -8.37 9.05
N MET A 162 -12.31 -8.46 10.37
CA MET A 162 -13.45 -8.16 11.22
C MET A 162 -13.34 -6.72 11.72
N VAL A 163 -14.42 -5.95 11.60
CA VAL A 163 -14.39 -4.50 11.86
C VAL A 163 -15.28 -4.17 13.05
N TYR A 164 -14.73 -3.53 14.08
CA TYR A 164 -15.49 -2.94 15.19
C TYR A 164 -15.61 -1.43 14.98
N SER A 165 -16.83 -0.90 14.96
CA SER A 165 -17.05 0.54 14.88
C SER A 165 -17.05 1.15 16.27
N LYS A 166 -16.10 2.05 16.56
CA LYS A 166 -16.03 2.76 17.85
C LYS A 166 -17.22 3.69 18.06
N GLY A 167 -17.65 4.39 17.00
CA GLY A 167 -18.80 5.29 17.07
C GLY A 167 -20.12 4.58 17.38
N ASN A 168 -20.33 3.38 16.81
CA ASN A 168 -21.55 2.60 17.06
C ASN A 168 -21.40 1.55 18.17
N LYS A 169 -20.21 1.45 18.78
CA LYS A 169 -19.81 0.46 19.78
C LYS A 169 -20.17 -0.99 19.43
N LYS A 170 -20.06 -1.37 18.16
CA LYS A 170 -20.48 -2.70 17.68
C LYS A 170 -19.61 -3.21 16.54
N PHE A 171 -19.52 -4.54 16.45
CA PHE A 171 -19.00 -5.21 15.29
C PHE A 171 -19.88 -4.98 14.07
N ILE A 172 -19.24 -4.76 12.93
CA ILE A 172 -19.87 -4.53 11.65
C ILE A 172 -19.99 -5.88 10.96
N PHE A 173 -21.22 -6.34 10.78
CA PHE A 173 -21.55 -7.55 10.00
C PHE A 173 -22.09 -7.22 8.60
N LYS A 174 -22.54 -5.96 8.41
CA LYS A 174 -22.98 -5.46 7.10
C LYS A 174 -21.77 -5.13 6.24
N PRO A 175 -21.87 -5.23 4.90
CA PRO A 175 -20.78 -4.83 4.03
C PRO A 175 -20.38 -3.36 4.23
N TYR A 176 -19.08 -3.10 4.32
CA TYR A 176 -18.51 -1.76 4.24
C TYR A 176 -18.19 -1.42 2.77
N ILE A 177 -17.86 -0.16 2.50
CA ILE A 177 -17.62 0.32 1.14
C ILE A 177 -16.16 0.75 1.00
N ALA A 178 -15.47 0.23 -0.01
CA ALA A 178 -14.25 0.84 -0.53
C ALA A 178 -14.62 1.70 -1.75
N LYS A 179 -14.09 2.93 -1.83
CA LYS A 179 -14.37 3.86 -2.93
C LYS A 179 -13.10 4.58 -3.33
N LYS A 180 -12.81 4.59 -4.63
CA LYS A 180 -11.72 5.39 -5.20
C LYS A 180 -12.13 6.86 -5.27
N GLN A 181 -11.26 7.75 -4.85
CA GLN A 181 -11.49 9.20 -4.85
C GLN A 181 -10.23 9.91 -5.35
N THR A 182 -10.42 10.92 -6.19
CA THR A 182 -9.35 11.80 -6.64
C THR A 182 -9.42 13.09 -5.83
N SER A 183 -8.32 13.47 -5.19
CA SER A 183 -8.18 14.71 -4.44
C SER A 183 -7.60 15.83 -5.33
N SER A 184 -7.59 17.05 -4.78
CA SER A 184 -6.91 18.18 -5.41
C SER A 184 -5.44 17.83 -5.63
N LEU A 185 -4.89 18.12 -6.82
CA LEU A 185 -3.56 17.71 -7.30
C LEU A 185 -3.49 16.29 -7.90
N GLY A 186 -4.62 15.71 -8.28
CA GLY A 186 -4.66 14.47 -9.06
C GLY A 186 -4.32 13.19 -8.27
N GLN A 187 -4.01 13.32 -6.98
CA GLN A 187 -3.81 12.20 -6.07
C GLN A 187 -5.05 11.30 -6.04
N GLN A 188 -4.82 9.99 -6.09
CA GLN A 188 -5.85 8.96 -6.07
C GLN A 188 -5.77 8.16 -4.77
N ASP A 189 -6.86 8.21 -4.01
CA ASP A 189 -7.01 7.49 -2.75
C ASP A 189 -8.04 6.37 -2.87
N LEU A 190 -7.82 5.26 -2.16
CA LEU A 190 -8.85 4.28 -1.84
C LEU A 190 -9.32 4.51 -0.41
N ILE A 191 -10.58 4.88 -0.25
CA ILE A 191 -11.15 5.21 1.06
C ILE A 191 -12.16 4.15 1.47
N PHE A 192 -12.05 3.67 2.70
CA PHE A 192 -12.95 2.69 3.29
C PHE A 192 -13.92 3.34 4.28
N TYR A 193 -15.19 3.10 4.05
CA TYR A 193 -16.30 3.70 4.77
C TYR A 193 -17.07 2.65 5.57
N LEU A 194 -17.27 2.92 6.85
CA LEU A 194 -18.21 2.19 7.69
C LEU A 194 -19.64 2.34 7.14
N PRO A 195 -20.59 1.48 7.53
CA PRO A 195 -21.98 1.58 7.08
C PRO A 195 -22.68 2.90 7.42
N ASN A 196 -22.17 3.65 8.41
CA ASN A 196 -22.65 4.98 8.78
C ASN A 196 -21.97 6.13 7.99
N GLY A 197 -21.17 5.82 6.97
CA GLY A 197 -20.49 6.80 6.13
C GLY A 197 -19.21 7.39 6.72
N LYS A 198 -18.79 7.01 7.93
CA LYS A 198 -17.51 7.45 8.49
C LYS A 198 -16.35 6.70 7.83
N ILE A 199 -15.29 7.43 7.50
CA ILE A 199 -14.03 6.85 7.03
C ILE A 199 -13.37 6.14 8.20
N PHE A 200 -12.89 4.91 7.98
CA PHE A 200 -12.09 4.22 8.98
C PHE A 200 -10.68 3.91 8.50
N TYR A 201 -10.45 3.84 7.19
CA TYR A 201 -9.14 3.54 6.62
C TYR A 201 -9.00 4.22 5.25
N GLN A 202 -7.79 4.64 4.89
CA GLN A 202 -7.47 5.31 3.65
C GLN A 202 -6.11 4.86 3.15
N ILE A 203 -6.00 4.68 1.83
CA ILE A 203 -4.76 4.28 1.16
C ILE A 203 -4.50 5.26 0.02
N LEU A 204 -3.27 5.74 -0.07
CA LEU A 204 -2.79 6.42 -1.26
C LEU A 204 -2.48 5.39 -2.35
N ILE A 205 -3.17 5.45 -3.49
CA ILE A 205 -2.96 4.52 -4.62
C ILE A 205 -1.97 5.11 -5.63
N ALA A 206 -2.10 6.41 -5.91
CA ALA A 206 -1.24 7.10 -6.86
C ALA A 206 -1.16 8.59 -6.52
N PHE A 207 -0.02 9.20 -6.78
CA PHE A 207 0.09 10.65 -6.88
C PHE A 207 -0.39 11.11 -8.25
N GLY A 208 -1.02 12.28 -8.32
CA GLY A 208 -1.33 12.90 -9.61
C GLY A 208 -0.06 13.37 -10.30
N GLU A 209 -0.08 13.37 -11.64
CA GLU A 209 0.95 13.99 -12.49
C GLU A 209 1.04 15.50 -12.28
#